data_AF-A0A8H6L1L6-F1
#
_entry.id   AF-A0A8H6L1L6-F1
#
_cell.length_a   1.000
_cell.length_b   1.000
_cell.length_c   1.000
_cell.angle_alpha   90.00
_cell.angle_beta   90.00
_cell.angle_gamma   90.00
#
_symmetry.space_group_name_H-M   'P 1'
#
loop_
_entity.id
_entity.type
_entity.pdbx_description
1 polymer ?
#
loop_
_entity_poly.entity_id
_entity_poly.type
_entity_poly.pdbx_seq_one_letter_code
_entity_poly.pdbx_strand_id
1 'polypeptide(L)'
;MGIAQACQLTNIKINMPTNSKGHTGIALDQGSTTAVTDVTIVGGAVGIRNWNQQVNFKSISFSKCTTRIFLTGGFVAVIQNATFDTCGLGIDGGSGGPPGSIIILDSTSMDSGPVIKYHDSSNDSGDRNNQIVIENLSHDGGNPIAVDSNGDTKLGSDQTVAPTSFSTVRPSGPSSTARSARATTAPPRSVERTASRIKRG
;
A
#
# COMPACT_ATOMS: atom_id res chain seq x y z
N MET A 1 -3.81 12.64 21.74
CA MET A 1 -3.46 11.52 22.66
C MET A 1 -3.76 10.25 21.91
N GLY A 2 -2.74 9.50 21.48
CA GLY A 2 -2.93 8.23 20.75
C GLY A 2 -2.75 7.01 21.65
N ILE A 3 -2.88 5.83 21.06
CA ILE A 3 -2.78 4.55 21.75
C ILE A 3 -1.34 4.02 21.74
N ALA A 4 -1.00 3.21 22.75
CA ALA A 4 0.32 2.62 22.91
C ALA A 4 0.43 1.26 22.18
N GLN A 5 1.61 0.64 22.27
CA GLN A 5 1.84 -0.71 21.75
C GLN A 5 0.92 -1.74 22.42
N ALA A 6 0.74 -2.89 21.77
CA ALA A 6 -0.16 -3.98 22.15
C ALA A 6 -1.66 -3.63 22.13
N CYS A 7 -2.04 -2.46 21.61
CA CYS A 7 -3.43 -2.17 21.26
C CYS A 7 -3.74 -2.65 19.84
N GLN A 8 -4.87 -3.34 19.67
CA GLN A 8 -5.39 -3.74 18.36
C GLN A 8 -6.87 -3.37 18.20
N LEU A 9 -7.26 -3.06 16.97
CA LEU A 9 -8.66 -2.97 16.54
C LEU A 9 -8.94 -4.17 15.64
N THR A 10 -10.01 -4.91 15.89
CA THR A 10 -10.36 -6.07 15.07
C THR A 10 -11.86 -6.27 14.94
N ASN A 11 -12.30 -6.85 13.83
CA ASN A 11 -13.68 -7.22 13.54
C ASN A 11 -14.64 -6.02 13.59
N ILE A 12 -14.29 -4.97 12.87
CA ILE A 12 -15.05 -3.71 12.86
C ILE A 12 -15.68 -3.49 11.49
N LYS A 13 -16.95 -3.09 11.48
CA LYS A 13 -17.63 -2.57 10.29
C LYS A 13 -18.04 -1.12 10.49
N ILE A 14 -17.58 -0.24 9.61
CA ILE A 14 -17.92 1.19 9.62
C ILE A 14 -18.65 1.52 8.33
N ASN A 15 -19.86 2.08 8.45
CA ASN A 15 -20.64 2.55 7.32
C ASN A 15 -20.74 4.08 7.38
N MET A 16 -20.20 4.75 6.37
CA MET A 16 -20.25 6.18 6.18
C MET A 16 -21.03 6.51 4.90
N PRO A 17 -21.54 7.75 4.74
CA PRO A 17 -22.15 8.18 3.49
C PRO A 17 -21.18 8.09 2.31
N THR A 18 -21.67 7.59 1.17
CA THR A 18 -20.95 7.68 -0.11
C THR A 18 -20.84 9.14 -0.54
N ASN A 19 -19.76 9.51 -1.24
CA ASN A 19 -19.48 10.90 -1.65
C ASN A 19 -19.36 11.92 -0.50
N SER A 20 -19.13 11.43 0.72
CA SER A 20 -18.85 12.25 1.89
C SER A 20 -17.64 13.16 1.65
N LYS A 21 -17.68 14.38 2.17
CA LYS A 21 -16.58 15.36 2.09
C LYS A 21 -15.81 15.54 3.40
N GLY A 22 -16.22 14.87 4.49
CA GLY A 22 -15.58 15.07 5.80
C GLY A 22 -15.54 13.86 6.73
N HIS A 23 -16.35 12.82 6.49
CA HIS A 23 -16.34 11.65 7.36
C HIS A 23 -15.03 10.86 7.24
N THR A 24 -14.42 10.58 8.39
CA THR A 24 -13.27 9.69 8.56
C THR A 24 -13.69 8.48 9.38
N GLY A 25 -13.41 7.26 8.92
CA GLY A 25 -13.83 6.04 9.61
C GLY A 25 -13.03 5.79 10.88
N ILE A 26 -11.72 5.62 10.75
CA ILE A 26 -10.79 5.45 11.87
C ILE A 26 -9.75 6.57 11.82
N ALA A 27 -9.57 7.28 12.93
CA ALA A 27 -8.52 8.27 13.09
C ALA A 27 -7.52 7.78 14.14
N LEU A 28 -6.32 7.41 13.69
CA LEU A 28 -5.21 7.01 14.55
C LEU A 28 -4.25 8.19 14.67
N ASP A 29 -4.37 8.97 15.75
CA ASP A 29 -3.44 10.05 16.07
C ASP A 29 -2.13 9.51 16.64
N GLN A 30 -1.17 10.42 16.89
CA GLN A 30 0.21 10.07 17.29
C GLN A 30 0.26 9.02 18.41
N GLY A 31 0.88 7.89 18.11
CA GLY A 31 0.96 6.75 19.02
C GLY A 31 1.78 5.60 18.43
N SER A 32 1.63 4.43 19.03
CA SER A 32 2.33 3.20 18.66
C SER A 32 1.39 1.99 18.58
N THR A 33 0.19 2.19 18.04
CA THR A 33 -0.80 1.14 17.75
C THR A 33 -0.16 -0.06 17.05
N THR A 34 -0.36 -1.27 17.55
CA THR A 34 0.30 -2.43 16.93
C THR A 34 -0.40 -2.90 15.66
N ALA A 35 -1.73 -2.98 15.66
CA ALA A 35 -2.46 -3.47 14.48
C ALA A 35 -3.90 -2.99 14.38
N VAL A 36 -4.39 -2.87 13.15
CA VAL A 36 -5.81 -2.79 12.80
C VAL A 36 -6.08 -3.94 11.83
N THR A 37 -6.93 -4.89 12.22
CA THR A 37 -7.18 -6.09 11.43
C THR A 37 -8.66 -6.34 11.19
N ASP A 38 -9.00 -7.01 10.10
CA ASP A 38 -10.37 -7.51 9.85
C ASP A 38 -11.42 -6.38 9.94
N VAL A 39 -11.14 -5.29 9.24
CA VAL A 39 -11.99 -4.08 9.23
C VAL A 39 -12.62 -3.91 7.86
N THR A 40 -13.92 -3.62 7.83
CA THR A 40 -14.65 -3.25 6.61
C THR A 40 -15.16 -1.82 6.72
N ILE A 41 -14.79 -0.97 5.77
CA ILE A 41 -15.20 0.44 5.71
C ILE A 41 -15.94 0.71 4.40
N VAL A 42 -17.13 1.27 4.49
CA VAL A 42 -17.97 1.64 3.33
C VAL A 42 -18.20 3.14 3.34
N GLY A 43 -17.96 3.82 2.23
CA GLY A 43 -18.17 5.26 2.08
C GLY A 43 -17.10 6.11 2.78
N GLY A 44 -17.35 7.40 2.91
CA GLY A 44 -16.46 8.34 3.61
C GLY A 44 -15.49 9.11 2.71
N ALA A 45 -15.00 10.22 3.25
CA ALA A 45 -13.93 11.00 2.62
C ALA A 45 -12.59 10.29 2.83
N VAL A 46 -12.33 9.86 4.07
CA VAL A 46 -11.16 9.08 4.45
C VAL A 46 -11.60 7.79 5.16
N GLY A 47 -11.09 6.64 4.75
CA GLY A 47 -11.36 5.39 5.47
C GLY A 47 -10.62 5.35 6.81
N ILE A 48 -9.30 5.35 6.76
CA ILE A 48 -8.39 5.39 7.90
C ILE A 48 -7.42 6.55 7.73
N ARG A 49 -7.32 7.43 8.73
CA ARG A 49 -6.24 8.42 8.85
C ARG A 49 -5.22 7.93 9.87
N ASN A 50 -3.94 7.92 9.52
CA ASN A 50 -2.89 7.39 10.39
C ASN A 50 -1.71 8.35 10.57
N TRP A 51 -1.33 8.56 11.84
CA TRP A 51 -0.11 9.23 12.29
C TRP A 51 0.63 8.40 13.36
N ASN A 52 0.47 7.07 13.38
CA ASN A 52 1.23 6.21 14.30
C ASN A 52 2.64 5.94 13.77
N GLN A 53 3.59 5.75 14.69
CA GLN A 53 5.00 5.50 14.36
C GLN A 53 5.16 4.20 13.55
N GLN A 54 4.50 3.14 13.99
CA GLN A 54 4.46 1.85 13.30
C GLN A 54 3.06 1.29 13.42
N VAL A 55 2.52 0.77 12.33
CA VAL A 55 1.19 0.15 12.32
C VAL A 55 1.10 -0.91 11.23
N ASN A 56 0.42 -2.00 11.55
CA ASN A 56 0.05 -3.04 10.58
C ASN A 56 -1.46 -3.01 10.32
N PHE A 57 -1.84 -2.81 9.07
CA PHE A 57 -3.19 -2.91 8.56
C PHE A 57 -3.34 -4.24 7.84
N LYS A 58 -4.11 -5.18 8.40
CA LYS A 58 -4.25 -6.52 7.83
C LYS A 58 -5.70 -6.88 7.56
N SER A 59 -6.01 -7.48 6.41
CA SER A 59 -7.38 -7.91 6.09
C SER A 59 -8.39 -6.76 6.18
N ILE A 60 -8.07 -5.62 5.54
CA ILE A 60 -8.93 -4.45 5.55
C ILE A 60 -9.59 -4.28 4.20
N SER A 61 -10.92 -4.15 4.18
CA SER A 61 -11.70 -3.90 2.98
C SER A 61 -12.28 -2.50 2.99
N PHE A 62 -12.13 -1.80 1.88
CA PHE A 62 -12.71 -0.49 1.66
C PHE A 62 -13.56 -0.49 0.39
N SER A 63 -14.77 0.05 0.49
CA SER A 63 -15.62 0.30 -0.68
C SER A 63 -16.15 1.73 -0.71
N LYS A 64 -16.19 2.36 -1.90
CA LYS A 64 -16.82 3.68 -2.12
C LYS A 64 -16.25 4.83 -1.27
N CYS A 65 -14.99 4.72 -0.86
CA CYS A 65 -14.25 5.76 -0.15
C CYS A 65 -13.66 6.77 -1.16
N THR A 66 -13.46 8.03 -0.76
CA THR A 66 -12.67 8.95 -1.60
C THR A 66 -11.18 8.60 -1.50
N THR A 67 -10.64 8.57 -0.28
CA THR A 67 -9.29 8.09 0.04
C THR A 67 -9.40 6.98 1.08
N ARG A 68 -8.77 5.82 0.89
CA ARG A 68 -8.93 4.71 1.85
C ARG A 68 -8.03 4.87 3.04
N ILE A 69 -6.73 5.02 2.80
CA ILE A 69 -5.75 5.23 3.85
C ILE A 69 -5.07 6.56 3.58
N PHE A 70 -5.22 7.50 4.51
CA PHE A 70 -4.47 8.74 4.50
C PHE A 70 -3.36 8.66 5.56
N LEU A 71 -2.13 8.48 5.09
CA LEU A 71 -0.95 8.48 5.93
C LEU A 71 -0.53 9.93 6.08
N THR A 72 -0.86 10.50 7.24
CA THR A 72 -0.35 11.82 7.58
C THR A 72 1.09 11.74 8.07
N GLY A 73 1.65 10.52 8.20
CA GLY A 73 3.08 10.15 8.39
C GLY A 73 3.28 8.98 9.36
N GLY A 74 4.34 9.03 10.18
CA GLY A 74 4.87 7.85 10.89
C GLY A 74 6.14 7.28 10.25
N PHE A 75 6.64 6.17 10.78
CA PHE A 75 7.87 5.54 10.27
C PHE A 75 7.57 4.40 9.32
N VAL A 76 6.65 3.50 9.68
CA VAL A 76 6.31 2.35 8.84
C VAL A 76 4.80 2.08 8.87
N ALA A 77 4.19 1.97 7.70
CA ALA A 77 2.86 1.42 7.52
C ALA A 77 2.93 0.15 6.67
N VAL A 78 2.49 -0.97 7.23
CA VAL A 78 2.32 -2.22 6.48
C VAL A 78 0.84 -2.39 6.18
N ILE A 79 0.51 -2.62 4.92
CA ILE A 79 -0.83 -2.86 4.41
C ILE A 79 -0.79 -4.25 3.77
N GLN A 80 -1.42 -5.23 4.41
CA GLN A 80 -1.42 -6.61 3.96
C GLN A 80 -2.84 -7.11 3.76
N ASN A 81 -3.07 -7.86 2.68
CA ASN A 81 -4.38 -8.43 2.38
C ASN A 81 -5.49 -7.36 2.39
N ALA A 82 -5.22 -6.20 1.78
CA ALA A 82 -6.20 -5.13 1.69
C ALA A 82 -7.01 -5.24 0.39
N THR A 83 -8.30 -4.95 0.48
CA THR A 83 -9.18 -4.88 -0.68
C THR A 83 -9.69 -3.46 -0.87
N PHE A 84 -9.50 -2.98 -2.07
CA PHE A 84 -9.74 -1.62 -2.51
C PHE A 84 -10.76 -1.69 -3.64
N ASP A 85 -12.05 -1.42 -3.35
CA ASP A 85 -13.14 -1.54 -4.33
C ASP A 85 -13.84 -0.19 -4.58
N THR A 86 -13.96 0.23 -5.84
CA THR A 86 -14.74 1.43 -6.21
C THR A 86 -14.34 2.67 -5.40
N CYS A 87 -13.05 2.99 -5.27
CA CYS A 87 -12.63 4.21 -4.53
C CYS A 87 -11.75 5.12 -5.38
N GLY A 88 -11.68 6.40 -4.98
CA GLY A 88 -10.90 7.42 -5.68
C GLY A 88 -9.38 7.20 -5.60
N LEU A 89 -8.84 6.99 -4.40
CA LEU A 89 -7.41 6.77 -4.16
C LEU A 89 -7.22 5.70 -3.09
N GLY A 90 -6.34 4.74 -3.37
CA GLY A 90 -5.84 3.71 -2.44
C GLY A 90 -5.26 4.29 -1.16
N ILE A 91 -3.98 4.61 -1.22
CA ILE A 91 -3.20 5.14 -0.13
C ILE A 91 -2.68 6.53 -0.54
N ASP A 92 -2.96 7.55 0.27
CA ASP A 92 -2.28 8.84 0.15
C ASP A 92 -1.20 8.93 1.24
N GLY A 93 0.05 8.75 0.84
CA GLY A 93 1.24 8.99 1.66
C GLY A 93 2.09 10.15 1.15
N GLY A 94 1.53 11.02 0.31
CA GLY A 94 2.23 12.19 -0.23
C GLY A 94 1.75 13.51 0.38
N SER A 95 0.46 13.64 0.66
CA SER A 95 -0.16 14.95 0.89
C SER A 95 -0.19 15.42 2.36
N GLY A 96 0.03 14.53 3.35
CA GLY A 96 -0.27 14.79 4.77
C GLY A 96 0.92 14.86 5.73
N GLY A 97 2.14 14.62 5.21
CA GLY A 97 3.34 14.29 6.01
C GLY A 97 3.81 12.89 5.63
N PRO A 98 4.75 12.76 4.69
CA PRO A 98 5.06 11.45 4.12
C PRO A 98 5.66 10.50 5.16
N PRO A 99 5.15 9.26 5.29
CA PRO A 99 5.76 8.28 6.19
C PRO A 99 7.11 7.81 5.66
N GLY A 100 7.94 7.23 6.54
CA GLY A 100 9.21 6.62 6.13
C GLY A 100 9.00 5.49 5.11
N SER A 101 8.30 4.42 5.48
CA SER A 101 8.09 3.27 4.62
C SER A 101 6.62 2.90 4.49
N ILE A 102 6.19 2.59 3.28
CA ILE A 102 4.87 2.04 2.97
C ILE A 102 5.06 0.68 2.30
N ILE A 103 4.49 -0.36 2.89
CA ILE A 103 4.63 -1.72 2.38
C ILE A 103 3.24 -2.25 2.05
N ILE A 104 3.00 -2.63 0.80
CA ILE A 104 1.73 -3.15 0.31
C ILE A 104 1.95 -4.60 -0.12
N LEU A 105 1.27 -5.53 0.54
CA LEU A 105 1.42 -6.98 0.33
C LEU A 105 0.06 -7.62 0.05
N ASP A 106 0.02 -8.58 -0.87
CA ASP A 106 -1.13 -9.47 -1.10
C ASP A 106 -2.46 -8.74 -1.26
N SER A 107 -2.45 -7.55 -1.85
CA SER A 107 -3.60 -6.65 -1.86
C SER A 107 -4.30 -6.68 -3.22
N THR A 108 -5.55 -6.24 -3.26
CA THR A 108 -6.36 -6.18 -4.47
C THR A 108 -6.96 -4.78 -4.62
N SER A 109 -6.77 -4.16 -5.78
CA SER A 109 -7.41 -2.89 -6.15
C SER A 109 -8.26 -3.08 -7.39
N MET A 110 -9.55 -2.74 -7.29
CA MET A 110 -10.54 -2.94 -8.33
C MET A 110 -11.48 -1.76 -8.49
N ASP A 111 -11.83 -1.42 -9.72
CA ASP A 111 -12.72 -0.31 -10.12
C ASP A 111 -12.34 1.02 -9.47
N SER A 112 -11.04 1.28 -9.35
CA SER A 112 -10.51 2.35 -8.50
C SER A 112 -9.55 3.27 -9.21
N GLY A 113 -9.30 4.44 -8.63
CA GLY A 113 -8.15 5.24 -9.04
C GLY A 113 -6.84 4.66 -8.48
N PRO A 114 -5.76 5.46 -8.50
CA PRO A 114 -4.42 4.96 -8.19
C PRO A 114 -4.32 4.22 -6.85
N VAL A 115 -3.46 3.21 -6.79
CA VAL A 115 -3.27 2.41 -5.57
C VAL A 115 -2.49 3.18 -4.53
N ILE A 116 -1.49 3.95 -4.95
CA ILE A 116 -0.70 4.77 -4.04
C ILE A 116 -0.31 6.09 -4.67
N LYS A 117 -0.53 7.16 -3.91
CA LYS A 117 0.12 8.46 -4.09
C LYS A 117 1.19 8.61 -3.03
N TYR A 118 2.39 9.00 -3.42
CA TYR A 118 3.51 9.11 -2.48
C TYR A 118 4.38 10.35 -2.70
N HIS A 119 5.23 10.63 -1.71
CA HIS A 119 6.24 11.66 -1.81
C HIS A 119 7.56 11.08 -2.34
N ASP A 120 7.98 11.55 -3.51
CA ASP A 120 9.26 11.21 -4.09
C ASP A 120 10.35 12.15 -3.52
N SER A 121 11.05 11.69 -2.49
CA SER A 121 12.12 12.49 -1.84
C SER A 121 13.46 12.45 -2.57
N SER A 122 13.53 11.93 -3.81
CA SER A 122 14.80 11.77 -4.54
C SER A 122 15.54 13.07 -4.80
N ASN A 123 14.81 14.19 -4.82
CA ASN A 123 15.34 15.52 -5.03
C ASN A 123 15.27 16.41 -3.78
N ASP A 124 14.90 15.85 -2.63
CA ASP A 124 14.85 16.62 -1.39
C ASP A 124 16.26 17.03 -0.95
N SER A 125 16.34 18.22 -0.36
CA SER A 125 17.56 18.78 0.23
C SER A 125 17.90 18.19 1.61
N GLY A 126 17.05 17.30 2.15
CA GLY A 126 17.17 16.71 3.48
C GLY A 126 17.16 15.18 3.47
N ASP A 127 16.59 14.58 4.52
CA ASP A 127 16.50 13.13 4.68
C ASP A 127 15.63 12.49 3.59
N ARG A 128 16.19 11.52 2.88
CA ARG A 128 15.58 10.82 1.74
C ARG A 128 15.12 9.44 2.14
N ASN A 129 14.15 9.39 3.04
CA ASN A 129 13.81 8.15 3.74
C ASN A 129 12.47 7.56 3.30
N ASN A 130 11.87 8.05 2.20
CA ASN A 130 10.61 7.51 1.69
C ASN A 130 10.87 6.26 0.85
N GLN A 131 10.29 5.15 1.28
CA GLN A 131 10.38 3.85 0.61
C GLN A 131 9.00 3.23 0.44
N ILE A 132 8.80 2.57 -0.69
CA ILE A 132 7.58 1.86 -1.03
C ILE A 132 7.94 0.48 -1.53
N VAL A 133 7.26 -0.52 -1.01
CA VAL A 133 7.36 -1.89 -1.49
C VAL A 133 5.96 -2.36 -1.85
N ILE A 134 5.80 -2.90 -3.05
CA ILE A 134 4.54 -3.46 -3.54
C ILE A 134 4.83 -4.89 -3.98
N GLU A 135 4.11 -5.85 -3.41
CA GLU A 135 4.23 -7.26 -3.74
C GLU A 135 2.87 -7.91 -3.85
N ASN A 136 2.71 -8.74 -4.88
CA ASN A 136 1.52 -9.55 -5.11
C ASN A 136 0.24 -8.70 -5.10
N LEU A 137 0.28 -7.57 -5.79
CA LEU A 137 -0.88 -6.70 -5.97
C LEU A 137 -1.65 -7.15 -7.20
N SER A 138 -2.91 -7.53 -7.00
CA SER A 138 -3.90 -7.66 -8.07
C SER A 138 -4.51 -6.29 -8.34
N HIS A 139 -4.51 -5.84 -9.57
CA HIS A 139 -4.99 -4.51 -9.93
C HIS A 139 -5.79 -4.59 -11.23
N ASP A 140 -7.03 -4.10 -11.24
CA ASP A 140 -7.77 -3.93 -12.49
C ASP A 140 -7.78 -2.47 -12.95
N GLY A 141 -8.23 -2.25 -14.18
CA GLY A 141 -8.35 -0.91 -14.74
C GLY A 141 -7.10 -0.38 -15.44
N GLY A 142 -7.26 0.79 -16.06
CA GLY A 142 -6.23 1.49 -16.84
C GLY A 142 -5.57 2.64 -16.09
N ASN A 143 -5.91 2.86 -14.82
CA ASN A 143 -5.28 3.88 -13.98
C ASN A 143 -3.87 3.44 -13.53
N PRO A 144 -2.97 4.39 -13.23
CA PRO A 144 -1.65 4.06 -12.74
C PRO A 144 -1.72 3.41 -11.36
N ILE A 145 -0.81 2.47 -11.08
CA ILE A 145 -0.68 1.88 -9.74
C ILE A 145 -0.06 2.88 -8.77
N ALA A 146 1.01 3.57 -9.18
CA ALA A 146 1.72 4.52 -8.34
C ALA A 146 1.93 5.86 -9.04
N VAL A 147 1.58 6.94 -8.33
CA VAL A 147 1.81 8.33 -8.73
C VAL A 147 2.56 9.09 -7.65
N ASP A 148 3.34 10.09 -8.03
CA ASP A 148 3.97 10.99 -7.05
C ASP A 148 3.04 12.10 -6.58
N SER A 149 3.57 13.01 -5.76
CA SER A 149 2.79 14.10 -5.16
C SER A 149 2.31 15.14 -6.17
N ASN A 150 2.97 15.23 -7.33
CA ASN A 150 2.58 16.08 -8.45
C ASN A 150 1.55 15.40 -9.37
N GLY A 151 1.32 14.10 -9.19
CA GLY A 151 0.43 13.28 -10.02
C GLY A 151 1.13 12.60 -11.19
N ASP A 152 2.46 12.67 -11.27
CA ASP A 152 3.20 12.00 -12.32
C ASP A 152 3.20 10.49 -12.10
N THR A 153 2.97 9.72 -13.16
CA THR A 153 2.96 8.26 -13.09
C THR A 153 4.37 7.72 -12.90
N LYS A 154 4.57 6.93 -11.83
CA LYS A 154 5.84 6.25 -11.52
C LYS A 154 5.74 4.74 -11.69
N LEU A 155 4.53 4.20 -11.60
CA LEU A 155 4.19 2.84 -12.00
C LEU A 155 2.84 2.86 -12.74
N GLY A 156 2.85 2.44 -14.00
CA GLY A 156 1.65 2.35 -14.84
C GLY A 156 0.65 1.29 -14.36
N SER A 157 -0.38 1.02 -15.16
CA SER A 157 -1.33 -0.07 -14.90
C SER A 157 -0.73 -1.44 -15.26
N ASP A 158 -0.91 -2.43 -14.40
CA ASP A 158 -0.66 -3.85 -14.68
C ASP A 158 -1.76 -4.67 -14.01
N GLN A 159 -2.14 -5.81 -14.59
CA GLN A 159 -3.15 -6.70 -14.01
C GLN A 159 -2.63 -7.42 -12.76
N THR A 160 -1.33 -7.72 -12.74
CA THR A 160 -0.68 -8.36 -11.60
C THR A 160 0.73 -7.83 -11.44
N VAL A 161 1.02 -7.27 -10.27
CA VAL A 161 2.32 -6.69 -9.98
C VAL A 161 3.21 -7.70 -9.26
N ALA A 162 4.26 -8.12 -9.96
CA ALA A 162 5.38 -8.84 -9.36
C ALA A 162 6.12 -7.96 -8.32
N PRO A 163 6.86 -8.54 -7.36
CA PRO A 163 7.55 -7.78 -6.32
C PRO A 163 8.32 -6.59 -6.93
N THR A 164 7.95 -5.39 -6.51
CA THR A 164 8.49 -4.13 -7.00
C THR A 164 8.74 -3.21 -5.81
N SER A 165 9.91 -2.60 -5.77
CA SER A 165 10.25 -1.60 -4.76
C SER A 165 10.65 -0.28 -5.39
N PHE A 166 10.20 0.80 -4.75
CA PHE A 166 10.61 2.16 -4.98
C PHE A 166 11.32 2.62 -3.72
N SER A 167 12.58 2.99 -3.83
CA SER A 167 13.31 3.52 -2.70
C SER A 167 14.04 4.78 -3.12
N THR A 168 13.99 5.76 -2.24
CA THR A 168 14.87 6.90 -2.32
C THR A 168 16.13 6.57 -1.53
N VAL A 169 17.28 6.48 -2.20
CA VAL A 169 18.55 6.17 -1.53
C VAL A 169 19.11 7.46 -0.92
N ARG A 170 19.47 7.46 0.38
CA ARG A 170 20.34 8.49 0.99
C ARG A 170 21.69 8.45 0.26
N PRO A 171 22.12 9.50 -0.46
CA PRO A 171 23.40 9.45 -1.15
C PRO A 171 24.53 9.77 -0.17
N SER A 172 25.20 8.75 0.36
CA SER A 172 26.63 8.86 0.64
C SER A 172 27.39 8.30 -0.57
N GLY A 173 27.32 9.00 -1.71
CA GLY A 173 27.85 8.58 -3.03
C GLY A 173 26.94 9.06 -4.18
N PRO A 174 27.46 9.27 -5.41
CA PRO A 174 26.87 10.18 -6.39
C PRO A 174 25.43 9.80 -6.75
N SER A 175 24.59 10.83 -6.84
CA SER A 175 23.13 10.81 -7.02
C SER A 175 22.63 9.70 -7.94
N SER A 176 21.82 8.80 -7.39
CA SER A 176 21.01 7.88 -8.20
C SER A 176 19.53 8.24 -8.05
N THR A 177 18.91 8.49 -9.20
CA THR A 177 17.47 8.60 -9.41
C THR A 177 16.72 7.41 -8.79
N ALA A 178 15.50 7.64 -8.28
CA ALA A 178 14.59 6.60 -7.81
C ALA A 178 14.52 5.45 -8.84
N ARG A 179 15.05 4.29 -8.48
CA ARG A 179 15.21 3.16 -9.40
C ARG A 179 14.09 2.16 -9.09
N SER A 180 13.07 2.12 -9.94
CA SER A 180 12.08 1.05 -9.93
C SER A 180 12.78 -0.28 -10.25
N ALA A 181 12.95 -1.14 -9.26
CA ALA A 181 13.47 -2.49 -9.46
C ALA A 181 12.29 -3.47 -9.48
N ARG A 182 11.89 -3.90 -10.68
CA ARG A 182 10.97 -5.04 -10.84
C ARG A 182 11.78 -6.32 -10.67
N ALA A 183 11.45 -7.16 -9.69
CA ALA A 183 12.03 -8.48 -9.60
C ALA A 183 11.54 -9.31 -10.81
N THR A 184 12.46 -9.70 -11.70
CA THR A 184 12.15 -10.71 -12.73
C THR A 184 11.85 -12.03 -12.03
N THR A 185 10.61 -12.49 -12.14
CA THR A 185 10.20 -13.81 -11.67
C THR A 185 11.04 -14.88 -12.37
N ALA A 186 11.76 -15.70 -11.60
CA ALA A 186 12.36 -16.91 -12.15
C ALA A 186 11.24 -17.82 -12.69
N PRO A 187 11.41 -18.46 -13.86
CA PRO A 187 10.42 -19.40 -14.37
C PRO A 187 10.20 -20.54 -13.35
N PRO A 188 8.98 -21.09 -13.25
CA PRO A 188 8.71 -22.20 -12.36
C PRO A 188 9.63 -23.37 -12.71
N ARG A 189 10.34 -23.89 -11.70
CA ARG A 189 11.23 -25.03 -11.85
C ARG A 189 10.39 -26.25 -12.27
N SER A 190 10.57 -26.72 -13.50
CA SER A 190 9.90 -27.91 -14.03
C SER A 190 10.22 -29.09 -13.11
N VAL A 191 9.21 -29.64 -12.44
CA VAL A 191 9.38 -30.94 -11.74
C VAL A 191 9.24 -32.02 -12.81
N GLU A 192 10.37 -32.46 -13.36
CA GLU A 192 10.43 -33.59 -14.26
C GLU A 192 10.06 -34.86 -13.47
N ARG A 193 8.82 -35.34 -13.64
CA ARG A 193 8.41 -36.65 -13.13
C ARG A 193 9.03 -37.73 -14.01
N THR A 194 10.14 -38.31 -13.57
CA THR A 194 10.70 -39.54 -14.16
C THR A 194 9.70 -40.69 -13.96
N ALA A 195 8.89 -40.96 -14.98
CA ALA A 195 8.05 -42.16 -15.01
C ALA A 195 8.93 -43.38 -15.34
N SER A 196 9.26 -44.18 -14.32
CA SER A 196 9.89 -45.50 -14.50
C SER A 196 8.93 -46.44 -15.23
N ARG A 197 9.27 -46.79 -16.47
CA ARG A 197 8.49 -47.71 -17.31
C ARG A 197 8.95 -49.14 -17.06
N ILE A 198 8.18 -49.89 -16.25
CA ILE A 198 8.32 -51.35 -16.12
C ILE A 198 7.98 -51.99 -17.47
N LYS A 199 8.96 -52.59 -18.15
CA LYS A 199 8.75 -53.45 -19.31
C LYS A 199 8.36 -54.85 -18.81
N ARG A 200 7.19 -55.35 -19.23
CA ARG A 200 6.90 -56.79 -19.26
C ARG A 200 7.49 -57.36 -20.55
N GLY A 201 8.22 -58.46 -20.42
CA GLY A 201 8.78 -59.30 -21.47
C GLY A 201 9.35 -60.52 -20.79
#